data_AF-A0A537LWM8-F1
#
_entry.id   AF-A0A537LWM8-F1
#
_cell.length_a   1.000
_cell.length_b   1.000
_cell.length_c   1.000
_cell.angle_alpha   90.00
_cell.angle_beta   90.00
_cell.angle_gamma   90.00
#
_symmetry.space_group_name_H-M   'P 1'
#
loop_
_entity.id
_entity.type
_entity.pdbx_description
1 polymer ?
#
loop_
_entity_poly.entity_id
_entity_poly.type
_entity_poly.pdbx_seq_one_letter_code
_entity_poly.pdbx_strand_id
1 'polypeptide(L)'
;MKYDPRERRYLVEHAHLTPELGRRILADSLTLVRALGYDMNTVEWAIRDGTPYAIDFMNPAPDMDVNSLTPPYFEWAVTHMASMVIRLATRPRPRADARWDAFLRSTPRPAGDRMEVHPGGQGSD
;
A
#
# COMPACT_ATOMS: atom_id res chain seq x y z
N MET A 1 4.06 -6.73 4.85
CA MET A 1 4.90 -7.51 5.80
C MET A 1 5.51 -6.52 6.78
N LYS A 2 5.71 -6.89 8.04
CA LYS A 2 6.41 -6.02 8.99
C LYS A 2 7.92 -6.17 8.77
N TYR A 3 8.66 -5.07 8.76
CA TYR A 3 10.12 -5.09 8.67
C TYR A 3 10.73 -4.77 10.05
N ASP A 4 11.70 -5.57 10.47
CA ASP A 4 12.51 -5.27 11.66
C ASP A 4 13.84 -4.64 11.23
N PRO A 5 14.07 -3.35 11.51
CA PRO A 5 15.30 -2.68 11.13
C PRO A 5 16.53 -3.13 11.94
N ARG A 6 16.35 -3.73 13.13
CA ARG A 6 17.46 -4.25 13.94
C ARG A 6 17.99 -5.56 13.38
N GLU A 7 17.07 -6.47 13.09
CA GLU A 7 17.38 -7.80 12.54
C GLU A 7 17.49 -7.80 11.00
N ARG A 8 17.17 -6.67 10.35
CA ARG A 8 17.20 -6.47 8.90
C ARG A 8 16.43 -7.54 8.13
N ARG A 9 15.24 -7.90 8.62
CA ARG A 9 14.41 -8.96 8.03
C ARG A 9 12.92 -8.66 8.09
N TYR A 10 12.17 -9.28 7.19
CA TYR A 10 10.71 -9.26 7.25
C TYR A 10 10.18 -10.32 8.22
N LEU A 11 9.08 -9.98 8.89
CA LEU A 11 8.39 -10.82 9.86
C LEU A 11 7.00 -11.21 9.32
N VAL A 12 6.65 -12.49 9.48
CA VAL A 12 5.30 -13.01 9.19
C VAL A 12 4.39 -12.70 10.38
N GLU A 13 3.97 -11.44 10.49
CA GLU A 13 3.06 -10.95 11.52
C GLU A 13 1.86 -10.29 10.84
N HIS A 14 0.69 -10.93 10.85
CA HIS A 14 -0.48 -10.41 10.13
C HIS A 14 -1.25 -9.33 10.91
N ALA A 15 -1.10 -9.29 12.24
CA ALA A 15 -1.80 -8.38 13.14
C ALA A 15 -0.94 -7.21 13.66
N HIS A 16 0.01 -6.73 12.85
CA HIS A 16 0.92 -5.64 13.23
C HIS A 16 0.32 -4.23 13.03
N LEU A 17 -0.87 -4.13 12.45
CA LEU A 17 -1.59 -2.88 12.20
C LEU A 17 -3.00 -2.95 12.80
N THR A 18 -3.56 -1.80 13.15
CA THR A 18 -5.01 -1.73 13.41
C THR A 18 -5.80 -2.01 12.13
N PRO A 19 -7.03 -2.54 12.23
CA PRO A 19 -7.87 -2.79 11.06
C PRO A 19 -8.11 -1.54 10.19
N GLU A 20 -8.21 -0.36 10.81
CA GLU A 20 -8.39 0.92 10.14
C GLU A 20 -7.15 1.30 9.33
N LEU A 21 -5.96 1.21 9.95
CA LEU A 21 -4.69 1.56 9.31
C LEU A 21 -4.35 0.57 8.19
N GLY A 22 -4.57 -0.73 8.41
CA GLY A 22 -4.38 -1.76 7.38
C GLY A 22 -5.26 -1.52 6.14
N ARG A 23 -6.54 -1.18 6.34
CA ARG A 23 -7.45 -0.81 5.24
C ARG A 23 -6.97 0.44 4.49
N ARG A 24 -6.47 1.45 5.20
CA ARG A 24 -5.92 2.66 4.59
C ARG A 24 -4.68 2.36 3.74
N ILE A 25 -3.71 1.63 4.29
CA ILE A 25 -2.48 1.26 3.58
C ILE A 25 -2.78 0.43 2.32
N LEU A 26 -3.74 -0.50 2.40
CA LEU A 26 -4.17 -1.28 1.24
C LEU A 26 -4.77 -0.39 0.14
N ALA A 27 -5.68 0.51 0.51
CA ALA A 27 -6.34 1.42 -0.43
C ALA A 27 -5.33 2.37 -1.10
N ASP A 28 -4.38 2.91 -0.34
CA ASP A 28 -3.34 3.80 -0.85
C ASP A 28 -2.35 3.06 -1.76
N SER A 29 -1.95 1.85 -1.38
CA SER A 29 -1.06 1.01 -2.22
C SER A 29 -1.71 0.72 -3.58
N LEU A 30 -2.99 0.35 -3.60
CA LEU A 30 -3.74 0.17 -4.85
C LEU A 30 -3.87 1.46 -5.66
N THR A 31 -4.03 2.59 -4.99
CA THR A 31 -4.09 3.90 -5.64
C THR A 31 -2.77 4.21 -6.36
N LEU A 32 -1.63 4.00 -5.69
CA LEU A 32 -0.29 4.21 -6.26
C LEU A 32 -0.05 3.26 -7.44
N VAL A 33 -0.30 1.96 -7.28
CA VAL A 33 -0.14 0.94 -8.34
C VAL A 33 -0.93 1.32 -9.60
N ARG A 34 -2.18 1.71 -9.44
CA ARG A 34 -3.06 2.09 -10.56
C ARG A 34 -2.63 3.40 -11.21
N ALA A 35 -2.28 4.41 -10.41
CA ALA A 35 -1.84 5.71 -10.93
C ALA A 35 -0.56 5.56 -11.76
N LEU A 36 0.36 4.69 -11.34
CA LEU A 36 1.62 4.45 -12.03
C LEU A 36 1.50 3.43 -13.18
N GLY A 37 0.33 2.81 -13.37
CA GLY A 37 0.09 1.85 -14.45
C GLY A 37 0.83 0.53 -14.27
N TYR A 38 1.12 0.15 -13.02
CA TYR A 38 1.85 -1.07 -12.72
C TYR A 38 0.91 -2.29 -12.59
N ASP A 39 1.36 -3.43 -13.11
CA ASP A 39 0.74 -4.74 -12.87
C ASP A 39 1.13 -5.31 -11.50
N MET A 40 2.32 -4.95 -11.03
CA MET A 40 2.93 -5.39 -9.79
C MET A 40 3.73 -4.23 -9.19
N ASN A 41 3.75 -4.14 -7.86
CA ASN A 41 4.61 -3.20 -7.14
C ASN A 41 4.85 -3.74 -5.73
N THR A 42 6.02 -3.46 -5.15
CA THR A 42 6.11 -3.40 -3.69
C THR A 42 5.90 -1.96 -3.24
N VAL A 43 5.14 -1.81 -2.16
CA VAL A 43 4.92 -0.51 -1.54
C VAL A 43 5.32 -0.60 -0.08
N GLU A 44 6.31 0.19 0.29
CA GLU A 44 6.85 0.28 1.64
C GLU A 44 6.28 1.51 2.35
N TRP A 45 5.91 1.29 3.61
CA TRP A 45 5.26 2.30 4.45
C TRP A 45 6.00 2.45 5.77
N ALA A 46 6.36 3.68 6.11
CA ALA A 46 6.73 4.06 7.48
C ALA A 46 5.50 4.59 8.20
N ILE A 47 5.33 4.24 9.47
CA ILE A 47 4.19 4.71 10.29
C ILE A 47 4.72 5.56 11.43
N ARG A 48 4.25 6.80 11.53
CA ARG A 48 4.56 7.72 12.61
C ARG A 48 3.26 8.28 13.18
N ASP A 49 3.03 8.09 14.48
CA ASP A 49 1.86 8.61 15.20
C ASP A 49 0.53 8.26 14.50
N GLY A 50 0.41 7.01 14.03
CA GLY A 50 -0.75 6.52 13.29
C GLY A 50 -0.86 6.99 11.83
N THR A 51 0.06 7.82 11.36
CA THR A 51 0.08 8.33 9.98
C THR A 51 1.01 7.49 9.10
N PRO A 52 0.52 6.90 8.00
CA PRO A 52 1.35 6.17 7.04
C PRO A 52 2.02 7.11 6.03
N TYR A 53 3.31 6.88 5.79
CA TYR A 53 4.14 7.58 4.81
C TYR A 53 4.70 6.55 3.82
N ALA A 54 4.41 6.71 2.53
CA ALA A 54 5.00 5.86 1.51
C ALA A 54 6.49 6.22 1.38
N ILE A 55 7.39 5.25 1.52
CA ILE A 55 8.84 5.46 1.47
C ILE A 55 9.49 4.84 0.24
N ASP A 56 8.90 3.76 -0.28
CA ASP A 56 9.20 3.22 -1.60
C ASP A 56 7.89 2.73 -2.23
N PHE A 57 7.61 3.19 -3.44
CA PHE A 57 6.42 2.84 -4.19
C PHE A 57 6.70 2.83 -5.69
N MET A 58 7.97 2.89 -6.08
CA MET A 58 8.43 2.95 -7.46
C MET A 58 9.18 1.68 -7.83
N ASN A 59 8.75 0.54 -7.30
CA ASN A 59 9.41 -0.75 -7.44
C ASN A 59 8.54 -1.79 -8.17
N PRO A 60 8.35 -1.65 -9.50
CA PRO A 60 7.46 -2.50 -10.30
C PRO A 60 8.02 -3.88 -10.64
N ALA A 61 9.24 -4.17 -10.21
CA ALA A 61 9.91 -5.45 -10.37
C ALA A 61 10.73 -5.75 -9.11
N PRO A 62 10.07 -6.00 -7.97
CA PRO A 62 10.75 -6.14 -6.71
C PRO A 62 11.54 -7.43 -6.64
N ASP A 63 12.50 -7.46 -5.72
CA ASP A 63 13.17 -8.67 -5.33
C ASP A 63 12.15 -9.64 -4.69
N MET A 64 11.76 -10.67 -5.44
CA MET A 64 10.85 -11.73 -5.01
C MET A 64 11.62 -12.95 -4.50
N ASP A 65 12.85 -12.78 -4.01
CA ASP A 65 13.62 -13.88 -3.43
C ASP A 65 12.92 -14.49 -2.20
N VAL A 66 13.04 -15.80 -2.04
CA VAL A 66 12.41 -16.53 -0.92
C VAL A 66 12.94 -16.11 0.45
N ASN A 67 14.20 -15.69 0.54
CA ASN A 67 14.80 -15.21 1.79
C ASN A 67 14.27 -13.82 2.18
N SER A 68 13.91 -13.01 1.18
CA SER A 68 13.28 -11.70 1.35
C SER A 68 11.79 -11.86 1.70
N LEU A 69 11.04 -12.61 0.90
CA LEU A 69 9.59 -12.75 1.06
C LEU A 69 9.18 -13.69 2.18
N THR A 70 10.01 -14.64 2.60
CA THR A 70 9.63 -15.83 3.38
C THR A 70 8.75 -16.80 2.56
N PRO A 71 8.72 -18.12 2.91
CA PRO A 71 8.02 -19.13 2.13
C PRO A 71 6.55 -18.84 1.79
N PRO A 72 5.67 -18.43 2.73
CA PRO A 72 4.25 -18.25 2.42
C PRO A 72 4.00 -17.11 1.42
N TYR A 73 4.76 -16.01 1.50
CA TYR A 73 4.58 -14.91 0.56
C TYR A 73 5.28 -15.18 -0.78
N PHE A 74 6.38 -15.93 -0.79
CA PHE A 74 7.03 -16.39 -2.03
C PHE A 74 6.09 -17.28 -2.85
N GLU A 75 5.49 -18.30 -2.24
CA GLU A 75 4.56 -19.21 -2.91
C GLU A 75 3.34 -18.46 -3.47
N TRP A 76 2.79 -17.53 -2.68
CA TRP A 76 1.70 -16.66 -3.11
C TRP A 76 2.11 -15.80 -4.32
N ALA A 77 3.24 -15.12 -4.22
CA ALA A 77 3.81 -14.26 -5.25
C ALA A 77 3.97 -15.01 -6.59
N VAL A 78 4.67 -16.15 -6.57
CA VAL A 78 4.92 -16.98 -7.76
C VAL A 78 3.62 -17.46 -8.38
N THR A 79 2.70 -17.99 -7.57
CA THR A 79 1.42 -18.53 -8.05
C THR A 79 0.59 -17.48 -8.77
N HIS A 80 0.44 -16.29 -8.17
CA HIS A 80 -0.39 -15.23 -8.73
C HIS A 80 0.26 -14.55 -9.93
N MET A 81 1.57 -14.32 -9.91
CA MET A 81 2.27 -13.75 -11.06
C MET A 81 2.29 -14.71 -12.25
N ALA A 82 2.54 -16.01 -12.03
CA ALA A 82 2.46 -17.02 -13.08
C ALA A 82 1.06 -17.07 -13.71
N SER A 83 0.01 -17.09 -12.88
CA SER A 83 -1.38 -17.06 -13.34
C SER A 83 -1.70 -15.80 -14.15
N MET A 84 -1.19 -14.64 -13.71
CA MET A 84 -1.37 -13.38 -14.43
C MET A 84 -0.71 -13.42 -15.81
N VAL A 85 0.55 -13.84 -15.91
CA VAL A 85 1.27 -13.85 -17.20
C VAL A 85 0.70 -14.87 -18.17
N ILE A 86 0.28 -16.06 -17.70
CA ILE A 86 -0.43 -17.05 -18.52
C ILE A 86 -1.73 -16.46 -19.07
N ARG A 87 -2.51 -15.77 -18.23
CA ARG A 87 -3.74 -15.09 -18.65
C ARG A 87 -3.45 -14.02 -19.70
N LEU A 88 -2.41 -13.21 -19.53
CA LEU A 88 -2.05 -12.16 -20.48
C LEU A 88 -1.53 -12.73 -21.81
N ALA A 89 -0.80 -13.85 -21.78
CA ALA A 89 -0.32 -14.53 -22.97
C ALA A 89 -1.48 -15.15 -23.79
N THR A 90 -2.51 -15.66 -23.13
CA THR A 90 -3.67 -16.29 -23.78
C THR A 90 -4.80 -15.31 -24.09
N ARG A 91 -4.89 -14.20 -23.35
CA ARG A 91 -5.88 -13.13 -23.49
C ARG A 91 -5.20 -11.78 -23.30
N PRO A 92 -4.55 -11.26 -24.35
CA PRO A 92 -3.86 -9.98 -24.29
C PRO A 92 -4.82 -8.84 -23.93
N ARG A 93 -4.33 -7.89 -23.15
CA ARG A 93 -5.00 -6.61 -22.90
C ARG A 93 -4.08 -5.47 -23.34
N PRO A 94 -4.63 -4.30 -23.71
CA PRO A 94 -3.81 -3.10 -23.88
C PRO A 94 -2.97 -2.83 -22.63
N ARG A 95 -1.73 -2.40 -22.83
CA ARG A 95 -0.86 -1.94 -21.73
C ARG A 95 -1.55 -0.77 -21.04
N ALA A 96 -1.51 -0.74 -19.71
CA ALA A 96 -1.96 0.42 -18.97
C ALA A 96 -0.86 1.48 -19.10
N ASP A 97 -1.20 2.66 -19.60
CA ASP A 97 -0.31 3.80 -19.52
C ASP A 97 -0.24 4.29 -18.07
N ALA A 98 0.89 4.87 -17.67
CA ALA A 98 0.95 5.58 -16.40
C ALA A 98 -0.03 6.76 -16.47
N ARG A 99 -1.02 6.79 -15.57
CA ARG A 99 -2.08 7.82 -15.50
C ARG A 99 -1.87 8.74 -14.31
N TRP A 100 -0.60 9.02 -14.00
CA TRP A 100 -0.20 9.91 -12.91
C TRP A 100 -0.80 11.31 -13.10
N ASP A 101 -0.93 11.74 -14.35
CA ASP A 101 -1.54 13.00 -14.74
C ASP A 101 -3.04 13.05 -14.36
N ALA A 102 -3.78 11.97 -14.59
CA ALA A 102 -5.17 11.85 -14.17
C ALA A 102 -5.30 11.79 -12.63
N PHE A 103 -4.37 11.13 -11.96
CA PHE A 103 -4.30 11.10 -10.50
C PHE A 103 -4.08 12.51 -9.92
N LEU A 104 -3.12 13.27 -10.43
CA LEU A 104 -2.83 14.64 -9.96
C LEU A 104 -3.97 15.62 -10.25
N ARG A 105 -4.74 15.40 -11.32
CA ARG A 105 -5.92 16.22 -11.63
C ARG A 105 -7.15 15.86 -10.79
N SER A 106 -7.12 14.76 -10.05
CA SER A 106 -8.23 14.42 -9.15
C SER A 106 -8.22 15.36 -7.94
N THR A 107 -9.34 16.05 -7.70
CA THR A 107 -9.50 16.87 -6.49
C THR A 107 -9.56 15.95 -5.28
N PRO A 108 -8.69 16.12 -4.27
CA PRO A 108 -8.81 15.38 -3.02
C PRO A 108 -10.20 15.58 -2.44
N ARG A 109 -10.86 14.49 -2.03
CA ARG A 109 -12.07 14.60 -1.22
C ARG A 109 -11.66 15.35 0.05
N PRO A 110 -12.33 16.47 0.41
CA PRO A 110 -11.99 17.17 1.64
C PRO A 110 -11.99 16.16 2.78
N ALA A 111 -10.89 16.14 3.54
CA ALA A 111 -10.84 15.41 4.79
C ALA A 111 -11.96 16.01 5.64
N GLY A 112 -13.03 15.24 5.86
CA GLY A 112 -14.20 15.73 6.58
C GLY A 112 -13.74 16.41 7.86
N ASP A 113 -14.23 17.64 8.06
CA ASP A 113 -13.89 18.48 9.19
C ASP A 113 -13.82 17.61 10.44
N ARG A 114 -12.64 17.57 11.05
CA ARG A 114 -12.56 17.13 12.43
C ARG A 114 -13.48 18.09 13.17
N MET A 115 -14.61 17.57 13.66
CA MET A 115 -15.51 18.31 14.51
C MET A 115 -14.67 18.79 15.70
N GLU A 116 -14.25 20.05 15.67
CA GLU A 116 -13.57 20.70 16.77
C GLU A 116 -14.59 20.77 17.91
N VAL A 117 -14.47 19.84 18.85
CA VAL A 117 -15.10 19.99 20.15
C VAL A 117 -14.32 21.07 20.87
N HIS A 118 -14.77 22.32 20.75
CA HIS A 118 -14.23 23.44 21.52
C HIS A 118 -14.37 23.14 23.03
N PRO A 119 -13.30 23.17 23.82
CA PRO A 119 -13.40 23.22 25.27
C PRO A 119 -13.53 24.69 25.66
N GLY A 120 -14.69 25.10 26.15
CA GLY A 120 -14.85 26.48 26.61
C GLY A 120 -16.21 26.74 27.24
N GLY A 121 -16.26 26.69 28.58
CA GLY A 121 -17.40 27.19 29.34
C GLY A 121 -17.43 26.71 30.79
N GLN A 122 -16.42 27.08 31.59
CA GLN A 122 -16.66 27.26 33.03
C GLN A 122 -17.41 28.58 33.21
N GLY A 123 -18.54 28.54 33.91
CA GLY A 123 -19.27 29.68 34.44
C GLY A 123 -20.17 29.23 35.59
N SER A 124 -19.87 29.75 36.78
CA SER A 124 -20.69 29.93 38.00
C SER A 124 -22.20 30.08 37.75
N ASP A 125 -23.15 29.67 38.59
CA ASP A 125 -23.23 29.45 40.05
C ASP A 125 -23.96 28.14 40.41
#